data_AF-A0A7R9LS79-F1
#
_entry.id   AF-A0A7R9LS79-F1
#
_cell.length_a   1.000
_cell.length_b   1.000
_cell.length_c   1.000
_cell.angle_alpha   90.00
_cell.angle_beta   90.00
_cell.angle_gamma   90.00
#
_symmetry.space_group_name_H-M   'P 1'
#
loop_
_entity.id
_entity.type
_entity.pdbx_description
1 polymer ?
#
loop_
_entity_poly.entity_id
_entity_poly.type
_entity_poly.pdbx_seq_one_letter_code
_entity_poly.pdbx_strand_id
1 'polypeptide(L)'
;MAKDGKDSLIIKVNDISNEDSIKKYGQGMDQISGDINSIILMRQMVAIIHESIIRCEQYNHKLGLQLMDQMNKMQEYATNVRDKLLEMDNNLEDLKEKSKWKGRAAIRRLRIHRAKLCHRFVCCMIDYNNIQAKYKSKYIQLLRTQFNIAKLPVMNYR
;
A
#
# COMPACT_ATOMS: atom_id res chain seq x y z
N MET A 1 12.97 21.17 61.84
CA MET A 1 13.34 21.99 60.66
C MET A 1 13.42 21.07 59.44
N ALA A 2 12.49 21.23 58.49
CA ALA A 2 12.38 20.40 57.29
C ALA A 2 13.43 20.82 56.25
N LYS A 3 14.23 19.88 55.73
CA LYS A 3 15.05 20.10 54.54
C LYS A 3 14.38 19.47 53.33
N ASP A 4 13.58 20.31 52.70
CA ASP A 4 13.43 20.54 51.25
C ASP A 4 13.73 19.34 50.32
N GLY A 5 12.65 18.68 49.89
CA GLY A 5 12.64 17.66 48.84
C GLY A 5 12.67 18.28 47.44
N LYS A 6 13.86 18.54 46.92
CA LYS A 6 14.07 19.15 45.59
C LYS A 6 14.65 18.23 44.51
N ASP A 7 14.63 16.91 44.70
CA ASP A 7 15.15 15.96 43.69
C ASP A 7 14.07 15.20 42.88
N SER A 8 12.79 15.58 42.99
CA SER A 8 11.69 14.85 42.32
C SER A 8 11.26 15.41 40.96
N LEU A 9 11.70 16.61 40.55
CA LEU A 9 11.13 17.28 39.37
C LEU A 9 11.87 17.06 38.04
N ILE A 10 13.14 16.62 38.05
CA ILE A 10 13.97 16.52 36.83
C ILE A 10 13.65 15.25 36.01
N ILE A 11 12.90 14.28 36.57
CA ILE A 11 12.62 12.99 35.92
C ILE A 11 11.46 13.05 34.90
N LYS A 12 10.63 14.10 34.85
CA LYS A 12 9.37 14.05 34.09
C LYS A 12 9.42 14.56 32.65
N VAL A 13 10.34 15.45 32.27
CA VAL A 13 10.26 16.11 30.95
C VAL A 13 10.73 15.21 29.80
N ASN A 14 11.74 14.38 30.01
CA ASN A 14 12.26 13.47 28.97
C ASN A 14 11.38 12.22 28.75
N ASP A 15 10.73 11.71 29.81
CA ASP A 15 9.90 10.50 29.70
C ASP A 15 8.56 10.79 28.99
N ILE A 16 7.96 11.97 29.21
CA ILE A 16 6.72 12.41 28.53
C ILE A 16 6.96 12.59 27.02
N SER A 17 8.08 13.21 26.64
CA SER A 17 8.45 13.43 25.23
C SER A 17 8.59 12.11 24.44
N ASN A 18 9.11 11.06 25.09
CA ASN A 18 9.28 9.74 24.48
C ASN A 18 7.95 8.99 24.31
N GLU A 19 7.03 9.10 25.27
CA GLU A 19 5.71 8.47 25.20
C GLU A 19 4.83 9.09 24.11
N ASP A 20 4.84 10.43 23.98
CA ASP A 20 4.15 11.13 22.89
C ASP A 20 4.72 10.76 21.52
N SER A 21 6.03 10.60 21.41
CA SER A 21 6.69 10.20 20.16
C SER A 21 6.31 8.76 19.76
N ILE A 22 6.27 7.84 20.72
CA ILE A 22 5.80 6.46 20.52
C ILE A 22 4.33 6.43 20.08
N LYS A 23 3.48 7.27 20.69
CA LYS A 23 2.06 7.37 20.34
C LYS A 23 1.86 7.91 18.91
N LYS A 24 2.57 8.98 18.54
CA LYS A 24 2.55 9.52 17.17
C LYS A 24 3.01 8.48 16.15
N TYR A 25 4.06 7.73 16.44
CA TYR A 25 4.52 6.62 15.61
C TYR A 25 3.42 5.55 15.45
N GLY A 26 2.73 5.20 16.55
CA GLY A 26 1.58 4.29 16.52
C GLY A 26 0.48 4.76 15.58
N GLN A 27 0.07 6.03 15.69
CA GLN A 27 -0.95 6.63 14.82
C GLN A 27 -0.54 6.62 13.34
N GLY A 28 0.75 6.86 13.05
CA GLY A 28 1.29 6.74 11.70
C GLY A 28 1.15 5.32 11.13
N MET A 29 1.39 4.28 11.94
CA MET A 29 1.17 2.89 11.51
C MET A 29 -0.29 2.58 11.23
N ASP A 30 -1.22 3.09 12.05
CA ASP A 30 -2.64 2.87 11.86
C ASP A 30 -3.13 3.52 10.55
N GLN A 31 -2.64 4.72 10.25
CA GLN A 31 -2.91 5.38 8.98
C GLN A 31 -2.38 4.56 7.79
N ILE A 32 -1.13 4.08 7.86
CA ILE A 32 -0.56 3.22 6.80
C ILE A 32 -1.35 1.92 6.66
N SER A 33 -1.80 1.33 7.76
CA SER A 33 -2.66 0.13 7.73
C SER A 33 -3.96 0.40 6.96
N GLY A 34 -4.59 1.56 7.21
CA GLY A 34 -5.76 2.03 6.48
C GLY A 34 -5.47 2.24 4.99
N ASP A 35 -4.37 2.91 4.66
CA ASP A 35 -3.96 3.16 3.27
C ASP A 35 -3.70 1.83 2.52
N ILE A 36 -3.04 0.84 3.16
CA ILE A 36 -2.83 -0.50 2.59
C ILE A 36 -4.18 -1.21 2.35
N ASN A 37 -5.14 -1.09 3.27
CA ASN A 37 -6.47 -1.66 3.07
C ASN A 37 -7.18 -1.02 1.87
N SER A 38 -7.04 0.29 1.69
CA SER A 38 -7.57 0.99 0.51
C SER A 38 -6.94 0.47 -0.80
N ILE A 39 -5.62 0.26 -0.82
CA ILE A 39 -4.92 -0.33 -1.99
C ILE A 39 -5.43 -1.75 -2.28
N ILE A 40 -5.69 -2.56 -1.25
CA ILE A 40 -6.25 -3.91 -1.39
C ILE A 40 -7.64 -3.86 -2.06
N LEU A 41 -8.48 -2.91 -1.68
CA LEU A 41 -9.80 -2.71 -2.28
C LEU A 41 -9.69 -2.21 -3.72
N MET A 42 -8.83 -1.24 -4.00
CA MET A 42 -8.58 -0.74 -5.37
C MET A 42 -8.11 -1.87 -6.29
N ARG A 43 -7.20 -2.73 -5.81
CA ARG A 43 -6.75 -3.93 -6.54
C ARG A 43 -7.92 -4.85 -6.90
N GLN A 44 -8.85 -5.08 -5.97
CA GLN A 44 -10.05 -5.89 -6.24
C GLN A 44 -10.94 -5.23 -7.30
N MET A 45 -11.15 -3.92 -7.23
CA MET A 45 -11.91 -3.17 -8.24
C MET A 45 -11.26 -3.28 -9.63
N VAL A 46 -9.94 -3.14 -9.71
CA VAL A 46 -9.18 -3.32 -10.96
C VAL A 46 -9.40 -4.73 -11.54
N ALA A 47 -9.36 -5.77 -10.69
CA ALA A 47 -9.62 -7.14 -11.15
C ALA A 47 -11.04 -7.31 -11.71
N ILE A 48 -12.05 -6.72 -11.06
CA ILE A 48 -13.45 -6.74 -11.53
C ILE A 48 -13.59 -6.01 -12.87
N ILE A 49 -12.95 -4.84 -13.03
CA ILE A 49 -12.97 -4.08 -14.27
C ILE A 49 -12.27 -4.85 -15.39
N HIS A 50 -11.12 -5.49 -15.11
CA HIS A 50 -10.43 -6.36 -16.07
C HIS A 50 -11.33 -7.49 -16.57
N GLU A 51 -12.02 -8.19 -15.67
CA GLU A 51 -12.95 -9.25 -16.07
C GLU A 51 -14.12 -8.72 -16.88
N SER A 52 -14.64 -7.55 -16.51
CA SER A 52 -15.73 -6.89 -17.24
C SER A 52 -15.32 -6.54 -18.66
N ILE A 53 -14.12 -5.98 -18.86
CA ILE A 53 -13.59 -5.65 -20.18
C ILE A 53 -13.39 -6.92 -21.02
N ILE A 54 -12.84 -7.99 -20.43
CA ILE A 54 -12.62 -9.27 -21.12
C ILE A 54 -13.93 -9.89 -21.60
N ARG A 55 -15.03 -9.71 -20.85
CA ARG A 55 -16.35 -10.26 -21.20
C ARG A 55 -17.09 -9.42 -22.24
N CYS A 56 -16.71 -8.16 -22.44
CA CYS A 56 -17.35 -7.34 -23.46
C CYS A 56 -16.97 -7.84 -24.87
N GLU A 57 -17.97 -8.05 -25.71
CA GLU A 57 -17.77 -8.44 -27.12
C GLU A 57 -17.10 -7.34 -27.93
N GLN A 58 -17.30 -6.07 -27.53
CA GLN A 58 -16.71 -4.89 -28.14
C GLN A 58 -16.05 -4.00 -27.09
N TYR A 59 -15.10 -3.18 -27.52
CA TYR A 59 -14.41 -2.25 -26.63
C TYR A 59 -15.38 -1.26 -25.98
N ASN A 60 -15.34 -1.18 -24.65
CA ASN A 60 -16.12 -0.23 -23.87
C ASN A 60 -15.24 0.91 -23.35
N HIS A 61 -15.35 2.09 -23.95
CA HIS A 61 -14.54 3.25 -23.61
C HIS A 61 -14.71 3.69 -22.14
N LYS A 62 -15.92 3.59 -21.59
CA LYS A 62 -16.20 3.94 -20.19
C LYS A 62 -15.45 3.03 -19.22
N LEU A 63 -15.44 1.71 -19.48
CA LEU A 63 -14.68 0.76 -18.66
C LEU A 63 -13.16 1.01 -18.78
N GLY A 64 -12.67 1.38 -19.96
CA GLY A 64 -11.28 1.76 -20.16
C GLY A 64 -10.85 2.98 -19.35
N LEU A 65 -11.68 4.04 -19.33
CA LEU A 65 -11.43 5.23 -18.51
C LEU A 65 -11.48 4.91 -17.01
N GLN A 66 -12.46 4.11 -16.56
CA GLN A 66 -12.56 3.69 -15.17
C GLN A 66 -11.36 2.87 -14.73
N LEU A 67 -10.87 1.96 -15.58
CA LEU A 67 -9.66 1.18 -15.30
C LEU A 67 -8.45 2.11 -15.11
N MET A 68 -8.26 3.06 -16.02
CA MET A 68 -7.14 4.00 -15.98
C MET A 68 -7.17 4.87 -14.72
N ASP A 69 -8.33 5.43 -14.37
CA ASP A 69 -8.51 6.20 -13.14
C ASP A 69 -8.17 5.38 -11.89
N GLN A 70 -8.65 4.14 -11.81
CA GLN A 70 -8.36 3.25 -10.68
C GLN A 70 -6.86 2.88 -10.59
N MET A 71 -6.22 2.61 -11.73
CA MET A 71 -4.79 2.32 -11.77
C MET A 71 -3.94 3.52 -11.34
N ASN A 72 -4.29 4.72 -11.79
CA ASN A 72 -3.61 5.96 -11.42
C ASN A 72 -3.74 6.24 -9.92
N LYS A 73 -4.96 6.16 -9.37
CA LYS A 73 -5.21 6.30 -7.93
C LYS A 73 -4.42 5.28 -7.12
N MET A 74 -4.41 4.03 -7.57
CA MET A 74 -3.66 2.98 -6.89
C MET A 74 -2.15 3.26 -6.88
N GLN A 75 -1.59 3.79 -7.97
CA GLN A 75 -0.18 4.16 -8.05
C GLN A 75 0.16 5.33 -7.10
N GLU A 76 -0.70 6.35 -7.04
CA GLU A 76 -0.55 7.47 -6.11
C GLU A 76 -0.56 7.00 -4.65
N TYR A 77 -1.56 6.19 -4.28
CA TYR A 77 -1.66 5.62 -2.94
C TYR A 77 -0.47 4.72 -2.59
N ALA A 78 -0.01 3.89 -3.53
CA ALA A 78 1.14 3.03 -3.33
C ALA A 78 2.44 3.84 -3.10
N THR A 79 2.59 4.97 -3.80
CA THR A 79 3.73 5.87 -3.63
C THR A 79 3.68 6.51 -2.24
N ASN A 80 2.53 7.04 -1.84
CA ASN A 80 2.33 7.62 -0.51
C ASN A 80 2.60 6.60 0.62
N VAL A 81 2.12 5.36 0.49
CA VAL A 81 2.39 4.30 1.48
C VAL A 81 3.89 3.99 1.56
N ARG A 82 4.57 3.91 0.42
CA ARG A 82 6.02 3.68 0.37
C ARG A 82 6.77 4.81 1.09
N ASP A 83 6.45 6.06 0.81
CA ASP A 83 7.12 7.22 1.38
C ASP A 83 6.90 7.29 2.90
N LYS A 84 5.67 7.06 3.37
CA LYS A 84 5.37 6.95 4.80
C LYS A 84 6.12 5.80 5.47
N LEU A 85 6.19 4.63 4.84
CA LEU A 85 6.95 3.48 5.39
C LEU A 85 8.46 3.75 5.49
N LEU A 86 9.02 4.58 4.60
CA LEU A 86 10.41 5.06 4.65
C LEU A 86 10.60 6.11 5.74
N GLU A 87 9.72 7.09 5.85
CA GLU A 87 9.74 8.09 6.92
C GLU A 87 9.68 7.43 8.30
N MET A 88 8.82 6.41 8.45
CA MET A 88 8.72 5.61 9.67
C MET A 88 9.96 4.78 9.96
N ASP A 89 10.83 4.52 8.99
CA ASP A 89 12.12 3.87 9.26
C ASP A 89 13.07 4.85 9.94
N ASN A 90 13.18 6.06 9.39
CA ASN A 90 14.00 7.12 9.96
C ASN A 90 13.53 7.49 11.37
N ASN A 91 12.22 7.65 11.56
CA ASN A 91 11.63 7.97 12.86
C ASN A 91 11.85 6.84 13.90
N LEU A 92 11.97 5.59 13.46
CA LEU A 92 12.22 4.46 14.36
C LEU A 92 13.68 4.43 14.84
N GLU A 93 14.64 4.76 13.98
CA GLU A 93 16.05 4.87 14.39
C GLU A 93 16.24 6.02 15.38
N ASP A 94 15.64 7.18 15.11
CA ASP A 94 15.56 8.32 16.03
C ASP A 94 15.00 7.94 17.41
N LEU A 95 13.90 7.18 17.42
CA LEU A 95 13.27 6.68 18.65
C LEU A 95 14.19 5.71 19.42
N LYS A 96 14.97 4.87 18.71
CA LYS A 96 15.94 3.97 19.37
C LYS A 96 17.03 4.77 20.07
N GLU A 97 17.62 5.76 19.39
CA GLU A 97 18.69 6.60 19.92
C GLU A 97 18.25 7.41 21.14
N LYS A 98 17.04 7.96 21.11
CA LYS A 98 16.48 8.79 22.19
C LYS A 98 15.97 7.96 23.38
N SER A 99 15.74 6.66 23.21
CA SER A 99 15.14 5.82 24.26
C SER A 99 16.15 5.27 25.27
N LYS A 100 15.94 5.59 26.56
CA LYS A 100 16.57 4.85 27.68
C LYS A 100 15.94 3.45 27.83
N TRP A 101 16.50 2.61 28.70
CA TRP A 101 16.10 1.20 28.93
C TRP A 101 14.57 0.96 29.04
N LYS A 102 13.80 1.93 29.54
CA LYS A 102 12.34 1.85 29.76
C LYS A 102 11.45 1.90 28.50
N GLY A 103 11.97 2.21 27.31
CA GLY A 103 11.17 2.28 26.05
C GLY A 103 11.32 1.08 25.10
N ARG A 104 12.28 0.17 25.35
CA ARG A 104 12.74 -0.80 24.34
C ARG A 104 11.70 -1.86 23.96
N ALA A 105 10.83 -2.26 24.88
CA ALA A 105 9.76 -3.20 24.59
C ALA A 105 8.71 -2.61 23.63
N ALA A 106 8.34 -1.34 23.83
CA ALA A 106 7.44 -0.63 22.93
C ALA A 106 8.05 -0.48 21.54
N ILE A 107 9.29 0.02 21.46
CA ILE A 107 10.02 0.19 20.18
C ILE A 107 10.16 -1.15 19.43
N ARG A 108 10.44 -2.25 20.14
CA ARG A 108 10.47 -3.59 19.54
C ARG A 108 9.12 -3.98 18.93
N ARG A 109 7.99 -3.71 19.62
CA ARG A 109 6.65 -3.95 19.09
C ARG A 109 6.37 -3.10 17.85
N LEU A 110 6.71 -1.81 17.89
CA LEU A 110 6.56 -0.90 16.75
C LEU A 110 7.35 -1.40 15.53
N ARG A 111 8.61 -1.82 15.72
CA ARG A 111 9.44 -2.42 14.65
C ARG A 111 8.80 -3.65 14.03
N ILE A 112 8.29 -4.56 14.85
CA ILE A 112 7.60 -5.77 14.37
C ILE A 112 6.34 -5.40 13.60
N HIS A 113 5.55 -4.43 14.10
CA HIS A 113 4.33 -3.99 13.43
C HIS A 113 4.64 -3.36 12.06
N ARG A 114 5.64 -2.47 11.99
CA ARG A 114 6.14 -1.91 10.74
C ARG A 114 6.56 -3.00 9.75
N ALA A 115 7.36 -3.98 10.19
CA ALA A 115 7.79 -5.09 9.33
C ALA A 115 6.61 -5.88 8.76
N LYS A 116 5.54 -6.08 9.55
CA LYS A 116 4.29 -6.69 9.08
C LYS A 116 3.58 -5.81 8.04
N LEU A 117 3.53 -4.49 8.23
CA LEU A 117 2.94 -3.57 7.25
C LEU A 117 3.72 -3.57 5.94
N CYS A 118 5.06 -3.54 5.98
CA CYS A 118 5.90 -3.66 4.79
C CYS A 118 5.62 -4.96 4.04
N HIS A 119 5.56 -6.09 4.76
CA HIS A 119 5.25 -7.38 4.14
C HIS A 119 3.86 -7.39 3.49
N ARG A 120 2.83 -6.92 4.20
CA ARG A 120 1.45 -6.81 3.67
C ARG A 120 1.39 -5.94 2.41
N PHE A 121 2.06 -4.79 2.42
CA PHE A 121 2.13 -3.90 1.27
C PHE A 121 2.79 -4.57 0.07
N VAL A 122 3.95 -5.20 0.27
CA VAL A 122 4.68 -5.91 -0.80
C VAL A 122 3.84 -7.04 -1.39
N CYS A 123 3.22 -7.89 -0.55
CA CYS A 123 2.33 -8.95 -1.01
C CYS A 123 1.18 -8.39 -1.85
N CYS A 124 0.54 -7.31 -1.40
CA CYS A 124 -0.54 -6.66 -2.15
C CYS A 124 -0.08 -6.17 -3.53
N MET A 125 1.12 -5.57 -3.62
CA MET A 125 1.67 -5.08 -4.88
C MET A 125 2.11 -6.21 -5.81
N ILE A 126 2.64 -7.32 -5.28
CA ILE A 126 2.94 -8.52 -6.06
C ILE A 126 1.64 -9.08 -6.67
N ASP A 127 0.59 -9.23 -5.87
CA ASP A 127 -0.72 -9.70 -6.35
C ASP A 127 -1.28 -8.80 -7.45
N TYR A 128 -1.17 -7.48 -7.26
CA TYR A 128 -1.58 -6.51 -8.28
C TYR A 128 -0.82 -6.68 -9.59
N ASN A 129 0.50 -6.81 -9.52
CA ASN A 129 1.34 -7.03 -10.71
C ASN A 129 0.96 -8.33 -11.43
N ASN A 130 0.65 -9.40 -10.67
CA ASN A 130 0.16 -10.65 -11.24
C ASN A 130 -1.19 -10.49 -11.94
N ILE A 131 -2.12 -9.74 -11.36
CA ILE A 131 -3.43 -9.43 -11.96
C ILE A 131 -3.23 -8.64 -13.27
N GLN A 132 -2.36 -7.62 -13.27
CA GLN A 132 -2.03 -6.82 -14.45
C GLN A 132 -1.42 -7.67 -15.57
N ALA A 133 -0.44 -8.53 -15.25
CA ALA A 133 0.20 -9.43 -16.21
C ALA A 133 -0.80 -10.41 -16.84
N LYS A 134 -1.67 -11.01 -16.02
CA LYS A 134 -2.73 -11.92 -16.47
C LYS A 134 -3.73 -11.21 -17.38
N TYR A 135 -4.16 -10.00 -17.01
CA TYR A 135 -5.05 -9.21 -17.85
C TYR A 135 -4.41 -8.87 -19.20
N LYS A 136 -3.18 -8.37 -19.21
CA LYS A 136 -2.44 -8.07 -20.44
C LYS A 136 -2.36 -9.28 -21.38
N SER A 137 -2.01 -10.45 -20.84
CA SER A 137 -1.95 -11.69 -21.62
C SER A 137 -3.31 -12.05 -22.24
N LYS A 138 -4.38 -12.05 -21.44
CA LYS A 138 -5.74 -12.35 -21.92
C LYS A 138 -6.24 -11.33 -22.94
N TYR A 139 -6.00 -10.04 -22.69
CA TYR A 139 -6.42 -8.97 -23.57
C TYR A 139 -5.74 -9.05 -24.94
N ILE A 140 -4.43 -9.36 -24.99
CA ILE A 140 -3.72 -9.62 -26.24
C ILE A 140 -4.35 -10.80 -27.01
N GLN A 141 -4.72 -11.88 -26.31
CA GLN A 141 -5.38 -13.03 -26.94
C GLN A 141 -6.74 -12.66 -27.53
N LEU A 142 -7.55 -11.88 -26.80
CA LEU A 142 -8.84 -11.39 -27.29
C LEU A 142 -8.70 -10.56 -28.56
N LEU A 143 -7.77 -9.59 -28.57
CA LEU A 143 -7.51 -8.77 -29.76
C LEU A 143 -7.10 -9.65 -30.95
N ARG A 144 -6.20 -10.62 -30.74
CA ARG A 144 -5.80 -11.55 -31.81
C ARG A 144 -7.01 -12.31 -32.37
N THR A 145 -7.91 -12.80 -31.53
CA THR A 145 -9.12 -13.49 -32.00
C THR A 145 -10.04 -12.56 -32.79
N GLN A 146 -10.32 -11.37 -32.26
CA GLN A 146 -11.19 -10.38 -32.93
C GLN A 146 -10.64 -9.93 -34.28
N PHE A 147 -9.33 -9.69 -34.38
CA PHE A 147 -8.69 -9.27 -35.63
C PHE A 147 -8.35 -10.42 -36.59
N ASN A 148 -8.21 -11.66 -36.11
CA ASN A 148 -8.01 -12.82 -36.99
C ASN A 148 -9.31 -13.30 -37.65
N ILE A 149 -10.48 -13.10 -37.02
CA ILE A 149 -11.78 -13.37 -37.66
C ILE A 149 -12.03 -12.40 -38.83
N ALA A 150 -11.42 -11.22 -38.83
CA ALA A 150 -11.47 -10.29 -39.97
C ALA A 150 -10.68 -10.76 -41.21
N LYS A 151 -9.92 -11.87 -41.11
CA LYS A 151 -9.26 -12.53 -42.24
C LYS A 151 -9.85 -13.92 -42.47
N LEU A 152 -10.99 -13.99 -43.17
CA LEU A 152 -11.46 -15.04 -44.11
C LEU A 152 -12.99 -14.94 -44.27
N PRO A 153 -13.57 -15.13 -45.47
CA PRO A 153 -13.14 -16.08 -46.49
C PRO A 153 -12.54 -15.43 -47.73
N VAL A 154 -11.46 -16.02 -48.25
CA VAL A 154 -11.10 -15.86 -49.66
C VAL A 154 -12.22 -16.55 -50.43
N MET A 155 -13.09 -15.74 -51.05
CA MET A 155 -14.06 -16.23 -52.02
C MET A 155 -13.28 -16.78 -53.20
N ASN A 156 -13.09 -18.10 -53.24
CA ASN A 156 -12.69 -18.79 -54.45
C ASN A 156 -13.86 -18.74 -55.43
N TYR A 157 -13.89 -17.71 -56.28
CA TYR A 157 -14.69 -17.74 -57.49
C TYR A 157 -13.99 -18.68 -58.46
N ARG A 158 -14.58 -19.87 -58.65
CA ARG A 158 -14.31 -20.73 -59.80
C ARG A 158 -14.98 -20.15 -61.04
#